data_AF-A0A920VEP4-F1
#
_entry.id   AF-A0A920VEP4-F1
#
_cell.length_a   1.000
_cell.length_b   1.000
_cell.length_c   1.000
_cell.angle_alpha   90.00
_cell.angle_beta   90.00
_cell.angle_gamma   90.00
#
_symmetry.space_group_name_H-M   'P 1'
#
loop_
_entity.id
_entity.type
_entity.pdbx_description
1 polymer ?
#
loop_
_entity_poly.entity_id
_entity_poly.type
_entity_poly.pdbx_seq_one_letter_code
_entity_poly.pdbx_strand_id
1 'polypeptide(L)' 'MEVDSDVTGITAHNVVDLLKAGDPPIWTRVREGDTGIVLHAFGLNEGEDKIVGERIAALFEK' A
#
# COMPACT_ATOMS: atom_id res chain seq x y z
N MET A 1 1.14 4.98 6.90
CA MET A 1 1.18 5.82 5.67
C MET A 1 -0.23 6.35 5.46
N GLU A 2 -0.43 7.66 5.50
CA GLU A 2 -1.74 8.26 5.26
C GLU A 2 -2.00 8.41 3.76
N VAL A 3 -3.25 8.25 3.34
CA VAL A 3 -3.69 8.45 1.95
C VAL A 3 -4.79 9.50 1.96
N ASP A 4 -4.51 10.64 1.37
CA ASP A 4 -5.50 11.68 1.13
C ASP A 4 -6.26 11.38 -0.16
N SER A 5 -7.51 10.97 -0.03
CA SER A 5 -8.36 10.61 -1.17
C SER A 5 -8.77 11.82 -2.01
N ASP A 6 -8.81 13.02 -1.44
CA ASP A 6 -9.19 14.24 -2.18
C ASP A 6 -8.07 14.66 -3.14
N VAL A 7 -6.82 14.32 -2.80
CA VAL A 7 -5.65 14.55 -3.65
C VAL A 7 -5.42 13.40 -4.63
N THR A 8 -5.53 12.16 -4.17
CA THR A 8 -5.13 10.97 -4.93
C THR A 8 -6.25 10.35 -5.77
N GLY A 9 -7.51 10.61 -5.42
CA GLY A 9 -8.68 9.99 -6.06
C GLY A 9 -8.92 8.52 -5.67
N ILE A 10 -8.11 7.95 -4.76
CA ILE A 10 -8.28 6.58 -4.25
C ILE A 10 -8.21 6.56 -2.72
N THR A 11 -8.95 5.67 -2.08
CA THR A 11 -8.94 5.54 -0.61
C THR A 11 -7.81 4.63 -0.15
N ALA A 12 -7.40 4.73 1.13
CA ALA A 12 -6.48 3.79 1.74
C ALA A 12 -6.96 2.33 1.62
N HIS A 13 -8.27 2.09 1.69
CA HIS A 13 -8.85 0.76 1.46
C HIS A 13 -8.61 0.27 0.04
N ASN A 14 -8.82 1.12 -0.98
CA ASN A 14 -8.54 0.76 -2.36
C ASN A 14 -7.07 0.43 -2.58
N VAL A 15 -6.16 1.20 -1.97
CA VAL A 15 -4.71 0.91 -2.03
C VAL A 15 -4.42 -0.47 -1.45
N VAL A 16 -4.98 -0.81 -0.28
CA VAL A 16 -4.80 -2.15 0.32
C VAL A 16 -5.32 -3.25 -0.60
N ASP A 17 -6.48 -3.07 -1.22
CA ASP A 17 -7.07 -4.07 -2.12
C ASP A 17 -6.22 -4.26 -3.39
N LEU A 18 -5.72 -3.16 -3.97
CA LEU A 18 -4.82 -3.19 -5.13
C LEU A 18 -3.47 -3.86 -4.81
N LEU A 19 -2.89 -3.57 -3.65
CA LEU A 19 -1.65 -4.20 -3.18
C LEU A 19 -1.81 -5.71 -2.95
N LYS A 20 -2.96 -6.14 -2.40
CA LYS A 20 -3.28 -7.57 -2.22
C LYS A 20 -3.53 -8.30 -3.53
N ALA A 21 -4.12 -7.63 -4.52
CA ALA A 21 -4.40 -8.20 -5.84
C ALA A 21 -3.17 -8.23 -6.76
N GLY A 22 -2.06 -7.61 -6.37
CA GLY A 22 -0.81 -7.62 -7.11
C GLY A 22 -0.07 -8.96 -7.09
N ASP A 23 1.00 -9.04 -7.86
CA ASP A 23 1.91 -10.19 -7.93
C ASP A 23 3.37 -9.69 -7.81
N PRO A 24 4.08 -10.00 -6.70
CA PRO A 24 3.60 -10.74 -5.54
C PRO A 24 2.56 -9.94 -4.72
N PRO A 25 1.65 -10.61 -3.99
CA PRO A 25 0.65 -9.94 -3.17
C PRO A 25 1.30 -9.29 -1.94
N ILE A 26 1.03 -8.01 -1.71
CA ILE A 26 1.52 -7.27 -0.54
C ILE A 26 0.41 -7.20 0.51
N TRP A 27 0.59 -7.93 1.60
CA TRP A 27 -0.40 -8.03 2.67
C TRP A 27 -0.28 -6.90 3.68
N THR A 28 -1.27 -6.01 3.70
CA THR A 28 -1.37 -4.89 4.63
C THR A 28 -2.85 -4.65 5.03
N ARG A 29 -3.10 -3.70 5.93
CA ARG A 29 -4.43 -3.36 6.43
C ARG A 29 -4.59 -1.87 6.73
N VAL A 30 -5.82 -1.41 6.59
CA VAL A 30 -6.34 -0.19 7.24
C VAL A 30 -7.06 -0.64 8.52
N ARG A 31 -6.89 0.09 9.62
CA ARG A 31 -7.65 -0.17 10.85
C ARG A 31 -9.01 0.52 10.77
N GLU A 32 -10.01 -0.03 11.44
CA GLU A 32 -11.32 0.60 11.48
C GLU A 32 -11.23 2.02 12.07
N GLY A 33 -11.80 3.01 11.37
CA GLY A 33 -11.75 4.42 11.74
C GLY A 33 -10.44 5.15 11.37
N ASP A 34 -9.49 4.46 10.72
CA ASP A 34 -8.22 5.04 10.29
C ASP A 34 -8.26 5.39 8.79
N THR A 35 -7.53 6.44 8.40
CA THR A 35 -7.29 6.81 6.99
C THR A 35 -5.91 6.36 6.51
N GLY A 36 -5.12 5.75 7.41
CA GLY A 36 -3.78 5.26 7.15
C GLY A 36 -3.66 3.75 6.93
N ILE A 37 -2.66 3.37 6.16
CA ILE A 37 -2.21 2.00 5.95
C ILE A 37 -1.12 1.67 6.97
N VAL A 38 -1.28 0.53 7.64
CA VAL A 38 -0.31 -0.06 8.56
C VAL A 38 0.59 -1.03 7.79
N LEU A 39 1.81 -0.59 7.48
CA LEU A 39 2.82 -1.39 6.78
C LEU A 39 3.95 -1.74 7.76
N HIS A 40 4.20 -3.04 7.95
CA HIS A 40 5.35 -3.53 8.70
C HIS A 40 6.29 -4.23 7.72
N ALA A 41 7.51 -3.73 7.56
CA ALA A 41 8.55 -4.34 6.72
C ALA A 41 9.26 -5.54 7.38
N PHE A 42 8.74 -6.00 8.53
CA PHE A 42 9.32 -7.13 9.24
C PHE A 42 9.06 -8.42 8.46
N GLY A 43 10.13 -9.15 8.14
CA GLY A 43 10.06 -10.42 7.40
C GLY A 43 10.23 -10.28 5.89
N LEU A 44 10.55 -9.09 5.38
CA LEU A 44 10.96 -8.93 3.99
C LEU A 44 12.38 -9.48 3.78
N ASN A 45 12.57 -10.22 2.68
CA ASN A 45 13.89 -10.61 2.22
C ASN A 45 14.64 -9.41 1.61
N GLU A 46 15.94 -9.57 1.39
CA GLU A 46 16.76 -8.56 0.71
C GLU A 46 16.15 -8.22 -0.67
N GLY A 47 15.86 -6.93 -0.88
CA GLY A 47 15.30 -6.41 -2.13
C GLY A 47 13.76 -6.41 -2.21
N GLU A 48 13.05 -7.10 -1.31
CA GLU A 48 11.57 -7.08 -1.31
C GLU A 48 11.01 -5.73 -0.84
N ASP A 49 11.75 -5.00 -0.01
CA ASP A 49 11.45 -3.62 0.38
C ASP A 49 11.34 -2.69 -0.85
N LYS A 50 12.23 -2.89 -1.82
CA LYS A 50 12.19 -2.15 -3.08
C LYS A 50 10.96 -2.48 -3.91
N ILE A 51 10.62 -3.77 -4.03
CA ILE A 51 9.40 -4.23 -4.74
C ILE A 51 8.15 -3.61 -4.10
N VAL A 52 8.08 -3.58 -2.77
CA VAL A 52 6.96 -2.96 -2.03
C VAL A 52 6.88 -1.46 -2.33
N GLY A 53 8.00 -0.75 -2.24
CA GLY A 53 8.06 0.69 -2.52
C GLY A 53 7.65 1.04 -3.95
N GLU A 54 8.19 0.32 -4.94
CA GLU A 54 7.87 0.52 -6.35
C GLU A 54 6.40 0.22 -6.65
N ARG A 55 5.83 -0.82 -6.04
CA ARG A 55 4.40 -1.13 -6.22
C ARG A 55 3.51 -0.04 -5.65
N ILE A 56 3.84 0.48 -4.46
CA ILE A 56 3.09 1.60 -3.87
C ILE A 56 3.19 2.83 -4.77
N ALA A 57 4.40 3.17 -5.24
CA ALA A 57 4.59 4.32 -6.12
C ALA A 57 3.75 4.21 -7.41
N ALA A 58 3.75 3.04 -8.05
CA ALA A 58 2.99 2.79 -9.28
C ALA A 58 1.47 2.98 -9.14
N LEU A 59 0.91 2.93 -7.93
CA LEU A 59 -0.52 3.22 -7.71
C LEU A 59 -0.87 4.71 -7.79
N PHE A 60 0.14 5.60 -7.74
CA PHE A 60 -0.03 7.05 -7.71
C PHE A 60 0.68 7.77 -8.86
N GLU A 61 1.39 7.04 -9.72
CA GLU A 61 1.93 7.57 -10.96
C GLU A 61 0.78 7.85 -11.96
N LYS A 62 0.83 9.02 -12.60
CA LYS A 62 -0.17 9.48 -13.58
C LYS A 62 0.19 9.10 -15.01
#